data_AF-A0A812KBJ1-F1
#
_entry.id   AF-A0A812KBJ1-F1
#
_cell.length_a   1.000
_cell.length_b   1.000
_cell.length_c   1.000
_cell.angle_alpha   90.00
_cell.angle_beta   90.00
_cell.angle_gamma   90.00
#
_symmetry.space_group_name_H-M   'P 1'
#
loop_
_entity.id
_entity.type
_entity.pdbx_description
1 polymer ?
#
loop_
_entity_poly.entity_id
_entity_poly.type
_entity_poly.pdbx_seq_one_letter_code
_entity_poly.pdbx_strand_id
1 'polypeptide(L)'
;EVDAAAGDATTSAPAEVEAPAAPAVEEEVKPVVHETRFGMLLEKFRACEMKDESGATTDIDMPKFFEACDLYRDMLSKLGSAAGFILKDIEGNLKKATVVYDQKPEECNTFSGYLKTAKNVEGVTWLLRGVEFFLTMIKLMFTQEGGGAGVEAYKQTLMQYHGWMLQKTVKIGMRAMPGKDGIVKSEGLVLG
;
A
#
# COMPACT_ATOMS: atom_id res chain seq x y z
N GLU A 1 15.10 -88.85 0.25
CA GLU A 1 14.40 -88.28 -0.91
C GLU A 1 13.66 -87.05 -0.41
N VAL A 2 14.01 -85.82 -0.74
CA VAL A 2 14.65 -85.27 -1.94
C VAL A 2 15.48 -84.02 -1.57
N ASP A 3 16.52 -83.81 -2.39
CA ASP A 3 17.48 -82.71 -2.61
C ASP A 3 17.24 -81.33 -1.94
N ALA A 4 18.23 -80.64 -1.34
CA ALA A 4 19.58 -80.20 -1.76
C ALA A 4 19.63 -78.86 -2.54
N ALA A 5 20.65 -78.06 -2.20
CA ALA A 5 21.16 -76.80 -2.80
C ALA A 5 20.42 -75.50 -2.42
N ALA A 6 21.03 -74.35 -2.13
CA ALA A 6 22.41 -73.83 -2.04
C ALA A 6 22.34 -72.50 -1.22
N GLY A 7 23.37 -72.08 -0.47
CA GLY A 7 24.26 -70.94 -0.80
C GLY A 7 23.54 -69.58 -0.74
N ASP A 8 23.98 -68.53 -0.08
CA ASP A 8 25.34 -68.07 0.24
C ASP A 8 25.23 -66.91 1.25
N ALA A 9 26.36 -66.60 1.90
CA ALA A 9 26.58 -65.41 2.73
C ALA A 9 26.27 -64.13 1.94
N THR A 10 26.10 -62.95 2.54
CA THR A 10 27.23 -62.05 2.80
C THR A 10 26.69 -60.68 3.25
N THR A 11 27.30 -60.14 4.31
CA THR A 11 27.51 -58.72 4.67
C THR A 11 26.35 -57.75 4.89
N SER A 12 26.32 -57.30 6.15
CA SER A 12 25.92 -55.96 6.59
C SER A 12 26.63 -54.86 5.77
N ALA A 13 25.86 -53.92 5.22
CA ALA A 13 26.36 -52.67 4.66
C ALA A 13 26.00 -51.50 5.60
N PRO A 14 26.90 -50.52 5.80
CA PRO A 14 26.71 -49.46 6.78
C PRO A 14 25.76 -48.37 6.28
N ALA A 15 25.08 -47.71 7.21
CA ALA A 15 24.29 -46.53 6.96
C ALA A 15 25.17 -45.40 6.41
N GLU A 16 24.85 -44.91 5.21
CA GLU A 16 25.40 -43.66 4.68
C GLU A 16 24.87 -42.49 5.53
N VAL A 17 25.79 -41.81 6.19
CA VAL A 17 25.54 -40.53 6.85
C VAL A 17 25.55 -39.46 5.76
N GLU A 18 24.38 -38.93 5.44
CA GLU A 18 24.23 -37.81 4.51
C GLU A 18 24.93 -36.57 5.09
N ALA A 19 25.90 -36.02 4.35
CA ALA A 19 26.65 -34.84 4.76
C ALA A 19 25.73 -33.61 4.79
N PRO A 20 25.91 -32.66 5.73
CA PRO A 20 25.07 -31.48 5.80
C PRO A 20 25.27 -30.61 4.56
N ALA A 21 24.17 -30.27 3.89
CA ALA A 21 24.16 -29.34 2.77
C ALA A 21 24.80 -28.01 3.17
N ALA A 22 25.69 -27.49 2.32
CA ALA A 22 26.31 -26.19 2.50
C ALA A 22 25.23 -25.09 2.60
N PRO A 23 25.43 -24.04 3.40
CA PRO A 23 24.46 -22.96 3.50
C PRO A 23 24.33 -22.30 2.12
N ALA A 24 23.10 -22.24 1.62
CA ALA A 24 22.78 -21.47 0.43
C ALA A 24 23.21 -20.02 0.69
N VAL A 25 24.11 -19.52 -0.16
CA VAL A 25 24.45 -18.11 -0.18
C VAL A 25 23.17 -17.38 -0.59
N GLU A 26 22.54 -16.69 0.35
CA GLU A 26 21.43 -15.80 0.05
C GLU A 26 21.98 -14.72 -0.88
N GLU A 27 21.62 -14.80 -2.17
CA GLU A 27 21.91 -13.72 -3.10
C GLU A 27 21.27 -12.43 -2.56
N GLU A 28 22.10 -11.41 -2.40
CA GLU A 28 21.67 -10.07 -2.05
C GLU A 28 20.67 -9.58 -3.10
N VAL A 29 19.38 -9.62 -2.76
CA VAL A 29 18.30 -9.16 -3.64
C VAL A 29 18.46 -7.65 -3.83
N LYS A 30 19.04 -7.25 -4.96
CA LYS A 30 19.04 -5.85 -5.40
C LYS A 30 17.59 -5.35 -5.43
N PRO A 31 17.25 -4.24 -4.76
CA PRO A 31 15.87 -3.76 -4.74
C PRO A 31 15.47 -3.43 -6.19
N VAL A 32 14.43 -4.08 -6.69
CA VAL A 32 13.84 -3.78 -8.00
C VAL A 32 13.12 -2.43 -7.88
N VAL A 33 13.68 -1.41 -8.52
CA VAL A 33 13.20 -0.03 -8.48
C VAL A 33 12.16 0.20 -9.59
N HIS A 34 10.89 0.15 -9.19
CA HIS A 34 9.68 0.81 -9.71
C HIS A 34 9.18 0.55 -11.15
N GLU A 35 8.48 -0.58 -11.33
CA GLU A 35 7.58 -0.81 -12.49
C GLU A 35 6.09 -0.68 -12.15
N THR A 36 5.72 -0.23 -10.94
CA THR A 36 4.30 -0.12 -10.55
C THR A 36 3.94 1.29 -10.11
N ARG A 37 2.68 1.67 -10.31
CA ARG A 37 2.15 2.95 -9.80
C ARG A 37 2.22 3.04 -8.29
N PHE A 38 2.19 1.91 -7.57
CA PHE A 38 2.41 1.85 -6.12
C PHE A 38 3.83 2.27 -5.75
N GLY A 39 4.84 1.82 -6.51
CA GLY A 39 6.23 2.27 -6.35
C GLY A 39 6.37 3.77 -6.60
N MET A 40 5.79 4.28 -7.69
CA MET A 40 5.78 5.71 -7.98
C MET A 40 5.10 6.54 -6.88
N LEU A 41 3.98 6.04 -6.33
CA LEU A 41 3.24 6.72 -5.26
C LEU A 41 4.07 6.80 -3.98
N LEU A 42 4.78 5.72 -3.63
CA LEU A 42 5.69 5.72 -2.49
C LEU A 42 6.80 6.76 -2.64
N GLU A 43 7.45 6.82 -3.81
CA GLU A 43 8.51 7.79 -4.06
C GLU A 43 7.99 9.23 -4.05
N LYS A 44 6.79 9.49 -4.58
CA LYS A 44 6.18 10.82 -4.47
C LYS A 44 5.94 11.22 -3.02
N PHE A 45 5.43 10.33 -2.18
CA PHE A 45 5.26 10.64 -0.75
C PHE A 45 6.59 10.85 -0.02
N ARG A 46 7.62 10.04 -0.34
CA ARG A 46 8.99 10.25 0.19
C ARG A 46 9.56 11.59 -0.21
N ALA A 47 9.36 12.01 -1.46
CA ALA A 47 9.83 13.29 -1.96
C ALA A 47 9.13 14.49 -1.29
N CYS A 48 7.98 14.29 -0.64
CA CYS A 48 7.32 15.34 0.13
C CYS A 48 8.08 15.68 1.42
N GLU A 49 8.90 14.78 1.96
CA GLU A 49 9.60 14.99 3.23
C GLU A 49 10.66 16.08 3.09
N MET A 50 10.55 17.13 3.90
CA MET A 50 11.63 18.09 4.12
C MET A 50 12.44 17.62 5.31
N LYS A 51 13.75 17.45 5.14
CA LYS A 51 14.64 16.90 6.17
C LYS A 51 15.69 17.91 6.60
N ASP A 52 16.06 17.85 7.87
CA ASP A 52 17.25 18.56 8.36
C ASP A 52 18.55 17.79 8.05
N GLU A 53 19.68 18.35 8.51
CA GLU A 53 21.00 17.76 8.33
C GLU A 53 21.16 16.38 9.01
N SER A 54 20.34 16.08 10.02
CA SER A 54 20.32 14.77 10.69
C SER A 54 19.49 13.72 9.93
N GLY A 55 18.75 14.14 8.91
CA GLY A 55 17.82 13.30 8.15
C GLY A 55 16.44 13.17 8.81
N ALA A 56 16.14 13.92 9.86
CA ALA A 56 14.82 13.94 10.48
C ALA A 56 13.85 14.78 9.66
N THR A 57 12.63 14.27 9.43
CA THR A 57 11.57 15.02 8.75
C THR A 57 11.13 16.18 9.63
N THR A 58 11.28 17.41 9.12
CA THR A 58 10.95 18.66 9.82
C THR A 58 9.63 19.26 9.35
N ASP A 59 9.28 19.08 8.08
CA ASP A 59 8.03 19.54 7.48
C ASP A 59 7.72 18.74 6.21
N ILE A 60 6.63 19.08 5.55
CA ILE A 60 6.19 18.46 4.29
C ILE A 60 6.04 19.54 3.22
N ASP A 61 6.63 19.31 2.05
CA ASP A 61 6.49 20.15 0.86
C ASP A 61 5.05 20.00 0.30
N MET A 62 4.28 21.09 0.34
CA MET A 62 2.85 21.07 0.03
C MET A 62 2.57 20.85 -1.47
N PRO A 63 3.29 21.50 -2.41
CA PRO A 63 3.18 21.17 -3.83
C PRO A 63 3.43 19.69 -4.14
N LYS A 64 4.51 19.10 -3.60
CA LYS A 64 4.80 17.68 -3.82
C LYS A 64 3.73 16.77 -3.20
N PHE A 65 3.17 17.15 -2.05
CA PHE A 65 2.05 16.44 -1.46
C PHE A 65 0.82 16.43 -2.39
N PHE A 66 0.50 17.56 -3.03
CA PHE A 66 -0.60 17.60 -4.00
C PHE A 66 -0.33 16.71 -5.22
N GLU A 67 0.91 16.67 -5.73
CA GLU A 67 1.25 15.73 -6.81
C GLU A 67 1.10 14.26 -6.39
N ALA A 68 1.46 13.92 -5.15
CA ALA A 68 1.26 12.57 -4.61
C ALA A 68 -0.24 12.24 -4.50
N CYS A 69 -1.06 13.17 -4.00
CA CYS A 69 -2.52 13.02 -3.96
C CYS A 69 -3.14 12.91 -5.36
N ASP A 70 -2.60 13.61 -6.36
CA ASP A 70 -3.06 13.55 -7.74
C ASP A 70 -2.77 12.17 -8.37
N LEU A 71 -1.57 11.63 -8.16
CA LEU A 71 -1.25 10.25 -8.56
C LEU A 71 -2.14 9.23 -7.84
N TYR A 72 -2.39 9.42 -6.54
CA TYR A 72 -3.30 8.56 -5.79
C TYR A 72 -4.72 8.59 -6.37
N ARG A 73 -5.27 9.78 -6.66
CA ARG A 73 -6.56 9.93 -7.35
C ARG A 73 -6.55 9.20 -8.70
N ASP A 74 -5.48 9.35 -9.47
CA ASP A 74 -5.33 8.67 -10.77
C ASP A 74 -5.26 7.14 -10.65
N MET A 75 -4.73 6.61 -9.54
CA MET A 75 -4.77 5.17 -9.28
C MET A 75 -6.19 4.70 -8.93
N LEU A 76 -6.93 5.45 -8.11
CA LEU A 76 -8.31 5.13 -7.77
C LEU A 76 -9.23 5.09 -8.99
N SER A 77 -9.02 5.99 -9.96
CA SER A 77 -9.83 6.01 -11.20
C SER A 77 -9.69 4.73 -12.03
N LYS A 78 -8.62 3.95 -11.79
CA LYS A 78 -8.32 2.69 -12.48
C LYS A 78 -8.85 1.45 -11.77
N LEU A 79 -9.42 1.60 -10.58
CA LEU A 79 -10.04 0.51 -9.80
C LEU A 79 -11.50 0.23 -10.20
N GLY A 80 -11.99 0.88 -11.26
CA GLY A 80 -13.34 0.71 -11.78
C GLY A 80 -14.41 1.37 -10.91
N SER A 81 -15.68 1.07 -11.22
CA SER A 81 -16.84 1.73 -10.59
C SER A 81 -16.95 1.50 -9.08
N ALA A 82 -16.38 0.41 -8.55
CA ALA A 82 -16.37 0.10 -7.12
C ALA A 82 -15.65 1.18 -6.29
N ALA A 83 -14.64 1.83 -6.86
CA ALA A 83 -13.90 2.92 -6.22
C ALA A 83 -14.51 4.31 -6.47
N GLY A 84 -15.59 4.42 -7.25
CA GLY A 84 -16.12 5.70 -7.72
C GLY A 84 -16.55 6.66 -6.59
N PHE A 85 -17.07 6.12 -5.48
CA PHE A 85 -17.44 6.96 -4.34
C PHE A 85 -16.19 7.50 -3.60
N ILE A 86 -15.11 6.72 -3.54
CA ILE A 86 -13.83 7.11 -2.93
C ILE A 86 -13.17 8.17 -3.81
N LEU A 87 -13.12 7.91 -5.12
CA LEU A 87 -12.58 8.83 -6.10
C LEU A 87 -13.21 10.22 -5.99
N LYS A 88 -14.54 10.28 -5.93
CA LYS A 88 -15.29 11.54 -5.80
C LYS A 88 -14.97 12.28 -4.50
N ASP A 89 -14.80 11.56 -3.40
CA ASP A 89 -14.42 12.17 -2.12
C ASP A 89 -13.02 12.80 -2.21
N ILE A 90 -12.05 12.08 -2.80
CA ILE A 90 -10.69 12.59 -2.99
C ILE A 90 -10.65 13.80 -3.91
N GLU A 91 -11.35 13.77 -5.04
CA GLU A 91 -11.42 14.91 -5.95
C GLU A 91 -11.98 16.15 -5.25
N GLY A 92 -13.02 15.98 -4.43
CA GLY A 92 -13.60 17.05 -3.65
C GLY A 92 -12.64 17.62 -2.60
N ASN A 93 -11.97 16.74 -1.86
CA ASN A 93 -11.06 17.13 -0.78
C ASN A 93 -9.75 17.72 -1.31
N LEU A 94 -9.22 17.20 -2.43
CA LEU A 94 -8.09 17.77 -3.16
C LEU A 94 -8.42 19.18 -3.63
N LYS A 95 -9.56 19.36 -4.30
CA LYS A 95 -10.02 20.68 -4.74
C LYS A 95 -10.15 21.66 -3.57
N LYS A 96 -10.77 21.24 -2.46
CA LYS A 96 -10.88 22.09 -1.25
C LYS A 96 -9.50 22.52 -0.74
N ALA A 97 -8.53 21.61 -0.68
CA ALA A 97 -7.20 21.91 -0.19
C ALA A 97 -6.41 22.82 -1.15
N THR A 98 -6.48 22.56 -2.45
CA THR A 98 -5.83 23.40 -3.48
C THR A 98 -6.40 24.82 -3.47
N VAL A 99 -7.71 25.00 -3.31
CA VAL A 99 -8.33 26.34 -3.20
C VAL A 99 -7.79 27.15 -2.00
N VAL A 100 -7.45 26.50 -0.90
CA VAL A 100 -6.83 27.17 0.26
C VAL A 100 -5.37 27.51 -0.03
N TYR A 101 -4.63 26.60 -0.66
CA TYR A 101 -3.25 26.83 -1.06
C TYR A 101 -3.14 28.01 -2.04
N ASP A 102 -3.97 28.04 -3.08
CA ASP A 102 -3.94 29.04 -4.16
C ASP A 102 -4.24 30.47 -3.67
N GLN A 103 -4.88 30.62 -2.52
CA GLN A 103 -5.11 31.95 -1.93
C GLN A 103 -3.79 32.61 -1.49
N LYS A 104 -2.83 31.81 -1.03
CA LYS A 104 -1.55 32.27 -0.47
C LYS A 104 -0.43 31.23 -0.65
N PRO A 105 0.00 30.97 -1.89
CA PRO A 105 0.94 29.88 -2.19
C PRO A 105 2.27 30.04 -1.44
N GLU A 106 2.80 31.26 -1.31
CA GLU A 106 4.06 31.51 -0.60
C GLU A 106 4.00 31.15 0.89
N GLU A 107 2.88 31.43 1.56
CA GLU A 107 2.66 31.07 2.97
C GLU A 107 2.33 29.58 3.15
N CYS A 108 1.82 28.93 2.10
CA CYS A 108 1.32 27.56 2.11
C CYS A 108 2.27 26.55 1.46
N ASN A 109 3.51 26.92 1.15
CA ASN A 109 4.49 26.05 0.49
C ASN A 109 4.90 24.82 1.32
N THR A 110 4.72 24.88 2.64
CA THR A 110 4.87 23.72 3.53
C THR A 110 3.56 23.38 4.21
N PHE A 111 3.42 22.15 4.69
CA PHE A 111 2.23 21.71 5.39
C PHE A 111 2.03 22.49 6.69
N SER A 112 3.10 22.77 7.44
CA SER A 112 3.02 23.64 8.62
C SER A 112 2.62 25.07 8.28
N GLY A 113 3.11 25.62 7.15
CA GLY A 113 2.69 26.92 6.63
C GLY A 113 1.21 26.92 6.25
N TYR A 114 0.78 25.92 5.48
CA TYR A 114 -0.60 25.71 5.09
C TYR A 114 -1.54 25.66 6.32
N LEU A 115 -1.19 24.88 7.36
CA LEU A 115 -2.01 24.78 8.57
C LEU A 115 -2.11 26.10 9.35
N LYS A 116 -1.07 26.94 9.34
CA LYS A 116 -1.09 28.26 9.99
C LYS A 116 -1.95 29.27 9.23
N THR A 117 -1.97 29.17 7.90
CA THR A 117 -2.68 30.10 7.03
C THR A 117 -4.13 29.70 6.78
N ALA A 118 -4.43 28.39 6.76
CA ALA A 118 -5.74 27.86 6.43
C ALA A 118 -6.79 28.17 7.50
N LYS A 119 -7.88 28.82 7.09
CA LYS A 119 -9.09 28.97 7.94
C LYS A 119 -9.93 27.68 8.01
N ASN A 120 -9.77 26.81 7.02
CA ASN A 120 -10.44 25.51 6.95
C ASN A 120 -9.45 24.46 6.48
N VAL A 121 -9.21 23.46 7.32
CA VAL A 121 -8.29 22.34 7.07
C VAL A 121 -9.03 21.04 6.74
N GLU A 122 -10.36 21.08 6.59
CA GLU A 122 -11.21 19.91 6.34
C GLU A 122 -10.75 19.14 5.09
N GLY A 123 -10.48 19.84 3.97
CA GLY A 123 -10.02 19.22 2.73
C GLY A 123 -8.74 18.40 2.94
N VAL A 124 -7.70 19.00 3.51
CA VAL A 124 -6.43 18.31 3.75
C VAL A 124 -6.56 17.21 4.81
N THR A 125 -7.44 17.38 5.80
CA THR A 125 -7.71 16.38 6.84
C THR A 125 -8.31 15.12 6.24
N TRP A 126 -9.33 15.26 5.38
CA TRP A 126 -9.95 14.11 4.71
C TRP A 126 -9.07 13.49 3.63
N LEU A 127 -8.21 14.27 2.95
CA LEU A 127 -7.17 13.72 2.08
C LEU A 127 -6.22 12.79 2.85
N LEU A 128 -5.67 13.25 3.98
CA LEU A 128 -4.76 12.44 4.79
C LEU A 128 -5.42 11.14 5.27
N ARG A 129 -6.66 11.22 5.77
CA ARG A 129 -7.42 10.04 6.19
C ARG A 129 -7.68 9.07 5.03
N GLY A 130 -8.00 9.61 3.84
CA GLY A 130 -8.22 8.82 2.63
C GLY A 130 -6.94 8.12 2.13
N VAL A 131 -5.79 8.79 2.22
CA VAL A 131 -4.47 8.23 1.90
C VAL A 131 -4.11 7.13 2.90
N GLU A 132 -4.25 7.39 4.20
CA GLU A 132 -3.98 6.42 5.27
C GLU A 132 -4.83 5.15 5.09
N PHE A 133 -6.13 5.31 4.83
CA PHE A 133 -7.03 4.20 4.56
C PHE A 133 -6.55 3.34 3.39
N PHE A 134 -6.20 3.96 2.26
CA PHE A 134 -5.79 3.22 1.07
C PHE A 134 -4.45 2.51 1.27
N LEU A 135 -3.45 3.19 1.83
CA LEU A 135 -2.16 2.57 2.12
C LEU A 135 -2.31 1.40 3.10
N THR A 136 -3.18 1.54 4.11
CA THR A 136 -3.52 0.46 5.04
C THR A 136 -4.21 -0.70 4.32
N MET A 137 -5.17 -0.42 3.44
CA MET A 137 -5.86 -1.45 2.65
C MET A 137 -4.89 -2.23 1.77
N ILE A 138 -4.01 -1.54 1.06
CA ILE A 138 -2.99 -2.18 0.23
C ILE A 138 -2.06 -3.03 1.10
N LYS A 139 -1.52 -2.47 2.19
CA LYS A 139 -0.67 -3.23 3.12
C LYS A 139 -1.36 -4.52 3.57
N LEU A 140 -2.57 -4.42 4.11
CA LEU A 140 -3.32 -5.59 4.60
C LEU A 140 -3.62 -6.60 3.49
N MET A 141 -3.92 -6.14 2.27
CA MET A 141 -4.18 -7.01 1.11
C MET A 141 -2.98 -7.89 0.74
N PHE A 142 -1.75 -7.41 0.99
CA PHE A 142 -0.53 -8.15 0.69
C PHE A 142 0.11 -8.85 1.90
N THR A 143 -0.26 -8.48 3.13
CA THR A 143 0.30 -9.08 4.35
C THR A 143 -0.64 -10.03 5.08
N GLN A 144 -1.96 -9.94 4.88
CA GLN A 144 -2.92 -10.84 5.51
C GLN A 144 -3.37 -11.93 4.53
N GLU A 145 -3.44 -13.16 5.02
CA GLU A 145 -4.04 -14.28 4.29
C GLU A 145 -5.57 -14.21 4.35
N GLY A 146 -6.23 -14.40 3.20
CA GLY A 146 -7.69 -14.39 3.08
C GLY A 146 -8.28 -13.07 2.55
N GLY A 147 -9.62 -13.00 2.54
CA GLY A 147 -10.37 -11.84 2.06
C GLY A 147 -10.65 -10.80 3.15
N GLY A 148 -10.99 -9.57 2.74
CA GLY A 148 -11.54 -8.55 3.65
C GLY A 148 -10.61 -7.39 4.04
N ALA A 149 -9.43 -7.29 3.43
CA ALA A 149 -8.47 -6.19 3.68
C ALA A 149 -9.09 -4.79 3.64
N GLY A 150 -9.99 -4.51 2.69
CA GLY A 150 -10.70 -3.22 2.60
C GLY A 150 -11.61 -2.92 3.80
N VAL A 151 -12.32 -3.93 4.30
CA VAL A 151 -13.17 -3.77 5.49
C VAL A 151 -12.31 -3.57 6.74
N GLU A 152 -11.19 -4.27 6.82
CA GLU A 152 -10.30 -4.17 7.97
C GLU A 152 -9.55 -2.84 8.01
N ALA A 153 -8.99 -2.39 6.88
CA ALA A 153 -8.41 -1.05 6.76
C ALA A 153 -9.42 0.04 7.10
N TYR A 154 -10.67 -0.11 6.67
CA TYR A 154 -11.73 0.84 6.99
C TYR A 154 -11.98 0.96 8.49
N LYS A 155 -12.00 -0.17 9.23
CA LYS A 155 -12.15 -0.16 10.68
C LYS A 155 -10.99 0.55 11.38
N GLN A 156 -9.76 0.32 10.91
CA GLN A 156 -8.54 0.87 11.52
C GLN A 156 -8.39 2.39 11.29
N THR A 157 -9.02 2.93 10.25
CA THR A 157 -8.77 4.32 9.80
C THR A 157 -10.05 5.16 9.80
N LEU A 158 -10.90 5.03 8.77
CA LEU A 158 -12.01 5.95 8.50
C LEU A 158 -13.26 5.71 9.36
N MET A 159 -13.49 4.49 9.84
CA MET A 159 -14.77 4.11 10.46
C MET A 159 -15.16 5.00 11.63
N GLN A 160 -14.18 5.45 12.41
CA GLN A 160 -14.37 6.35 13.56
C GLN A 160 -14.98 7.72 13.19
N TYR A 161 -14.84 8.15 11.93
CA TYR A 161 -15.33 9.45 11.44
C TYR A 161 -16.69 9.36 10.75
N HIS A 162 -17.23 8.15 10.57
CA HIS A 162 -18.48 7.93 9.84
C HIS A 162 -19.61 7.51 10.78
N GLY A 163 -20.80 8.09 10.59
CA GLY A 163 -22.02 7.64 11.26
C GLY A 163 -22.41 6.22 10.84
N TRP A 164 -23.18 5.52 11.68
CA TRP A 164 -23.50 4.09 11.52
C TRP A 164 -24.06 3.71 10.14
N MET A 165 -24.86 4.58 9.51
CA MET A 165 -25.43 4.33 8.18
C MET A 165 -24.35 4.35 7.09
N LEU A 166 -23.45 5.32 7.14
CA LEU A 166 -22.33 5.41 6.21
C LEU A 166 -21.35 4.26 6.43
N GLN A 167 -21.11 3.86 7.69
CA GLN A 167 -20.30 2.67 7.99
C GLN A 167 -20.84 1.40 7.34
N LYS A 168 -22.16 1.17 7.35
CA LYS A 168 -22.78 0.02 6.67
C LYS A 168 -22.54 0.07 5.16
N THR A 169 -22.76 1.23 4.55
CA THR A 169 -22.59 1.45 3.10
C THR A 169 -21.15 1.23 2.66
N VAL A 170 -20.18 1.82 3.38
CA VAL A 170 -18.75 1.65 3.06
C VAL A 170 -18.31 0.20 3.22
N LYS A 171 -18.75 -0.51 4.27
CA LYS A 171 -18.44 -1.95 4.44
C LYS A 171 -18.98 -2.81 3.31
N ILE A 172 -20.10 -2.44 2.68
CA ILE A 172 -20.63 -3.15 1.51
C ILE A 172 -19.75 -2.83 0.29
N GLY A 173 -19.45 -1.55 0.05
CA GLY A 173 -18.56 -1.13 -1.04
C GLY A 173 -17.18 -1.79 -0.97
N MET A 174 -16.62 -1.93 0.23
CA MET A 174 -15.32 -2.58 0.45
C MET A 174 -15.30 -4.06 0.10
N ARG A 175 -16.44 -4.74 0.13
CA ARG A 175 -16.52 -6.14 -0.33
C ARG A 175 -16.58 -6.25 -1.86
N ALA A 176 -16.92 -5.16 -2.55
CA ALA A 176 -16.95 -5.09 -4.01
C ALA A 176 -15.61 -4.59 -4.60
N MET A 177 -14.68 -4.14 -3.76
CA MET A 177 -13.34 -3.74 -4.21
C MET A 177 -12.55 -4.94 -4.73
N PRO A 178 -11.67 -4.75 -5.72
CA PRO A 178 -10.76 -5.79 -6.18
C PRO A 178 -9.92 -6.35 -5.03
N GLY A 179 -9.78 -7.69 -4.98
CA GLY A 179 -8.80 -8.35 -4.12
C GLY A 179 -7.39 -8.30 -4.70
N LYS A 180 -6.44 -8.97 -4.03
CA LYS A 180 -5.01 -9.02 -4.41
C LYS A 180 -4.80 -9.31 -5.90
N ASP A 181 -5.39 -10.39 -6.41
CA ASP A 181 -5.25 -10.78 -7.82
C ASP A 181 -5.80 -9.73 -8.79
N GLY A 182 -6.89 -9.06 -8.41
CA GLY A 182 -7.49 -8.00 -9.23
C GLY A 182 -6.62 -6.75 -9.29
N ILE A 183 -5.94 -6.40 -8.19
CA ILE A 183 -4.98 -5.30 -8.15
C ILE A 183 -3.73 -5.65 -8.97
N VAL A 184 -3.17 -6.85 -8.80
CA VAL A 184 -1.94 -7.28 -9.48
C VAL A 184 -2.13 -7.43 -10.99
N LYS A 185 -3.33 -7.82 -11.44
CA LYS A 185 -3.64 -7.95 -12.87
C LYS A 185 -4.18 -6.67 -13.51
N SER A 186 -4.28 -5.57 -12.74
CA SER A 186 -4.78 -4.31 -13.28
C SER A 186 -3.73 -3.68 -14.18
N GLU A 187 -3.99 -3.69 -15.50
CA GLU A 187 -3.19 -2.97 -16.51
C GLU A 187 -3.08 -1.47 -16.21
N GLY A 188 -4.03 -0.93 -15.46
CA GLY A 188 -3.99 0.44 -15.00
C GLY A 188 -2.94 0.69 -13.92
N LEU A 189 -2.61 -0.29 -13.08
CA LEU A 189 -1.77 -0.11 -11.89
C LEU A 189 -0.35 -0.69 -12.03
N VAL A 190 -0.19 -1.67 -12.91
CA VAL A 190 1.11 -2.19 -13.35
C VAL A 190 1.56 -1.36 -14.56
N LEU A 191 2.77 -0.80 -14.52
CA LEU A 191 3.35 -0.18 -15.71
C LEU A 191 3.90 -1.35 -16.53
N GLY A 192 3.41 -1.49 -17.76
CA GLY A 192 3.83 -2.56 -18.68
C GLY A 192 5.26 -2.40 -19.16
#